data_AF-A0A067BMX4-F1
#
_entry.id   AF-A0A067BMX4-F1
#
_cell.length_a   1.000
_cell.length_b   1.000
_cell.length_c   1.000
_cell.angle_alpha   90.00
_cell.angle_beta   90.00
_cell.angle_gamma   90.00
#
_symmetry.space_group_name_H-M   'P 1'
#
loop_
_entity.id
_entity.type
_entity.pdbx_description
1 polymer ?
#
loop_
_entity_poly.entity_id
_entity_poly.type
_entity_poly.pdbx_seq_one_letter_code
_entity_poly.pdbx_strand_id
1 'polypeptide(L)'
;NSRSSSTLSTRRPVRSARRGGLLPTAGRVEAIDVVVGADGGVSKTTLESVEKIVEGLSGDELKHGNLYVKAIKKILAKGSAYVTKEIARLENMLKDDNVTPQKKTLFLLRKNILEALKAEA
;
A
#
# COMPACT_ATOMS: atom_id res chain seq x y z
N ASN A 1 -38.22 -33.08 -11.74
CA ASN A 1 -36.81 -33.52 -11.85
C ASN A 1 -36.13 -32.70 -12.93
N SER A 2 -35.50 -31.58 -12.58
CA SER A 2 -34.39 -30.99 -13.34
C SER A 2 -33.92 -29.72 -12.65
N ARG A 3 -32.75 -29.86 -12.02
CA ARG A 3 -31.95 -28.80 -11.42
C ARG A 3 -31.56 -27.78 -12.49
N SER A 4 -31.63 -26.50 -12.17
CA SER A 4 -30.84 -25.48 -12.86
C SER A 4 -30.20 -24.59 -11.81
N SER A 5 -29.17 -25.16 -11.20
CA SER A 5 -28.15 -24.48 -10.42
C SER A 5 -27.36 -23.57 -11.35
N SER A 6 -27.77 -22.30 -11.46
CA SER A 6 -26.97 -21.23 -12.05
C SER A 6 -25.86 -20.87 -11.07
N THR A 7 -24.69 -21.47 -11.25
CA THR A 7 -23.46 -21.07 -10.59
C THR A 7 -23.07 -19.68 -11.10
N LEU A 8 -23.38 -18.64 -10.32
CA LEU A 8 -22.73 -17.34 -10.46
C LEU A 8 -21.24 -17.55 -10.18
N SER A 9 -20.46 -17.73 -11.25
CA SER A 9 -19.02 -17.67 -11.22
C SER A 9 -18.63 -16.21 -10.93
N THR A 10 -18.33 -15.93 -9.67
CA THR A 10 -17.81 -14.65 -9.19
C THR A 10 -16.45 -14.39 -9.84
N ARG A 11 -16.45 -13.82 -11.04
CA ARG A 11 -15.25 -13.22 -11.64
C ARG A 11 -14.86 -12.05 -10.75
N ARG A 12 -13.88 -12.27 -9.86
CA ARG A 12 -13.18 -11.20 -9.11
C ARG A 12 -12.84 -10.09 -10.12
N PRO A 13 -13.34 -8.86 -9.95
CA PRO A 13 -12.98 -7.79 -10.87
C PRO A 13 -11.51 -7.50 -10.64
N VAL A 14 -10.68 -7.79 -11.65
CA VAL A 14 -9.33 -7.21 -11.70
C VAL A 14 -9.52 -5.69 -11.67
N ARG A 15 -9.16 -5.05 -10.56
CA ARG A 15 -9.30 -3.60 -10.35
C ARG A 15 -8.34 -2.89 -11.31
N SER A 16 -8.79 -2.66 -12.54
CA SER A 16 -8.20 -1.67 -13.45
C SER A 16 -9.30 -0.70 -13.83
N ALA A 17 -9.32 0.45 -13.15
CA ALA A 17 -10.22 1.54 -13.45
C ALA A 17 -9.97 2.01 -14.89
N ARG A 18 -11.02 1.99 -15.72
CA ARG A 18 -11.09 2.66 -17.03
C ARG A 18 -11.07 4.17 -16.84
N ARG A 19 -9.90 4.71 -16.49
CA ARG A 19 -9.46 6.12 -16.57
C ARG A 19 -8.03 6.07 -16.06
N GLY A 20 -7.07 6.50 -16.85
CA GLY A 20 -5.62 6.28 -16.64
C GLY A 20 -4.98 6.95 -15.42
N GLY A 21 -5.67 7.01 -14.28
CA GLY A 21 -5.15 7.42 -12.98
C GLY A 21 -5.11 6.25 -12.01
N LEU A 22 -4.06 6.18 -11.19
CA LEU A 22 -3.99 5.22 -10.09
C LEU A 22 -5.04 5.57 -9.04
N LEU A 23 -5.78 4.56 -8.59
CA LEU A 23 -6.68 4.70 -7.46
C LEU A 23 -5.85 4.98 -6.19
N PRO A 24 -6.40 5.72 -5.20
CA PRO A 24 -5.72 5.95 -3.92
C PRO A 24 -5.48 4.66 -3.11
N THR A 25 -6.18 3.58 -3.46
CA THR A 25 -5.99 2.23 -2.90
C THR A 25 -4.94 1.40 -3.65
N ALA A 26 -4.40 1.89 -4.77
CA ALA A 26 -3.44 1.14 -5.56
C ALA A 26 -2.12 1.00 -4.78
N GLY A 27 -1.62 -0.23 -4.69
CA GLY A 27 -0.40 -0.58 -3.96
C GLY A 27 -0.55 -0.66 -2.44
N ARG A 28 -1.76 -0.43 -1.91
CA ARG A 28 -2.06 -0.66 -0.49
C ARG A 28 -2.41 -2.13 -0.27
N VAL A 29 -2.03 -2.64 0.90
CA VAL A 29 -2.38 -4.00 1.34
C VAL A 29 -3.31 -3.84 2.54
N GLU A 30 -4.60 -4.09 2.33
CA GLU A 30 -5.64 -3.87 3.34
C GLU A 30 -5.33 -4.62 4.65
N ALA A 31 -4.76 -5.83 4.57
CA ALA A 31 -4.34 -6.60 5.74
C ALA A 31 -3.30 -5.86 6.61
N ILE A 32 -2.40 -5.10 5.99
CA ILE A 32 -1.39 -4.31 6.70
C ILE A 32 -2.00 -3.04 7.27
N ASP A 33 -2.85 -2.36 6.49
CA ASP A 33 -3.53 -1.14 6.94
C ASP A 33 -4.37 -1.40 8.21
N VAL A 34 -5.09 -2.54 8.26
CA VAL A 34 -5.87 -2.95 9.46
C VAL A 34 -4.97 -3.14 10.69
N VAL A 35 -3.80 -3.76 10.54
CA VAL A 35 -2.87 -3.97 11.66
C VAL A 35 -2.28 -2.66 12.15
N VAL A 36 -1.90 -1.77 11.23
CA VAL A 36 -1.33 -0.46 11.59
C VAL A 36 -2.37 0.40 12.30
N GLY A 37 -3.61 0.39 11.84
CA GLY A 37 -4.70 1.12 12.50
C GLY A 37 -5.14 0.51 13.83
N ALA A 38 -5.12 -0.82 13.95
CA ALA A 38 -5.42 -1.50 15.21
C ALA A 38 -4.42 -1.15 16.32
N ASP A 39 -3.13 -1.02 15.98
CA ASP A 39 -2.08 -0.62 16.92
C ASP A 39 -2.05 0.90 17.20
N GLY A 40 -2.86 1.70 16.50
CA GLY A 40 -2.89 3.16 16.63
C GLY A 40 -1.58 3.83 16.23
N GLY A 41 -0.79 3.18 15.38
CA GLY A 41 0.46 3.72 14.86
C GLY A 41 1.53 2.69 14.54
N VAL A 42 2.70 3.20 14.19
CA VAL A 42 3.84 2.38 13.74
C VAL A 42 4.74 2.04 14.94
N SER A 43 4.67 0.80 15.42
CA SER A 43 5.48 0.29 16.53
C SER A 43 6.25 -0.99 16.15
N LYS A 44 7.06 -1.50 17.09
CA LYS A 44 7.81 -2.76 16.88
C LYS A 44 6.88 -3.97 16.72
N THR A 45 5.77 -4.01 17.45
CA THR A 45 4.77 -5.10 17.34
C THR A 45 4.06 -5.06 15.98
N THR A 46 3.81 -3.85 15.49
CA THR A 46 3.23 -3.62 14.16
C THR A 46 4.17 -4.12 13.08
N LEU A 47 5.48 -3.88 13.21
CA LEU A 47 6.49 -4.40 12.30
C LEU A 47 6.46 -5.94 12.24
N GLU A 48 6.47 -6.62 13.39
CA GLU A 48 6.45 -8.09 13.46
C GLU A 48 5.15 -8.67 12.86
N SER A 49 4.02 -8.03 13.15
CA SER A 49 2.71 -8.44 12.61
C SER A 49 2.66 -8.26 11.09
N VAL A 50 3.22 -7.16 10.58
CA VAL A 50 3.34 -6.92 9.15
C VAL A 50 4.28 -7.92 8.50
N GLU A 51 5.45 -8.22 9.07
CA GLU A 51 6.37 -9.24 8.53
C GLU A 51 5.69 -10.61 8.41
N LYS A 52 4.91 -11.04 9.41
CA LYS A 52 4.11 -12.27 9.35
C LYS A 52 3.06 -12.24 8.23
N ILE A 53 2.42 -11.10 8.00
CA ILE A 53 1.48 -10.95 6.88
C ILE A 53 2.24 -11.08 5.57
N VAL A 54 3.38 -10.38 5.41
CA VAL A 54 4.19 -10.42 4.17
C VAL A 54 4.68 -11.82 3.85
N GLU A 55 5.03 -12.63 4.84
CA GLU A 55 5.39 -14.05 4.65
C GLU A 55 4.28 -14.88 3.98
N GLY A 56 3.01 -14.53 4.24
CA GLY A 56 1.85 -15.16 3.61
C GLY A 56 1.43 -14.54 2.28
N LEU A 57 2.02 -13.41 1.87
CA LEU A 57 1.72 -12.73 0.61
C LEU A 57 2.54 -13.29 -0.55
N SER A 58 2.05 -13.11 -1.77
CA SER A 58 2.75 -13.53 -2.99
C SER A 58 2.52 -12.55 -4.13
N GLY A 59 3.43 -12.53 -5.11
CA GLY A 59 3.31 -11.66 -6.28
C GLY A 59 3.49 -10.17 -5.96
N ASP A 60 2.55 -9.34 -6.40
CA ASP A 60 2.63 -7.88 -6.22
C ASP A 60 2.34 -7.44 -4.78
N GLU A 61 1.50 -8.18 -4.05
CA GLU A 61 1.23 -7.92 -2.63
C GLU A 61 2.49 -8.09 -1.77
N LEU A 62 3.35 -9.06 -2.08
CA LEU A 62 4.64 -9.22 -1.41
C LEU A 62 5.59 -8.04 -1.68
N LYS A 63 5.58 -7.48 -2.90
CA LYS A 63 6.38 -6.29 -3.23
C LYS A 63 5.90 -5.08 -2.43
N HIS A 64 4.59 -4.91 -2.31
CA HIS A 64 3.98 -3.84 -1.53
C HIS A 64 4.21 -4.05 -0.03
N GLY A 65 4.02 -5.26 0.49
CA GLY A 65 4.31 -5.62 1.88
C GLY A 65 5.77 -5.36 2.26
N ASN A 66 6.72 -5.72 1.41
CA ASN A 66 8.13 -5.40 1.62
C ASN A 66 8.42 -3.89 1.66
N LEU A 67 7.64 -3.08 0.93
CA LEU A 67 7.71 -1.62 1.04
C LEU A 67 7.17 -1.13 2.37
N TYR A 68 6.08 -1.71 2.89
CA TYR A 68 5.55 -1.41 4.23
C TYR A 68 6.59 -1.71 5.31
N VAL A 69 7.18 -2.92 5.32
CA VAL A 69 8.22 -3.29 6.30
C VAL A 69 9.39 -2.29 6.28
N LYS A 70 9.86 -1.91 5.09
CA LYS A 70 10.94 -0.91 4.94
C LYS A 70 10.50 0.49 5.41
N ALA A 71 9.27 0.89 5.12
CA ALA A 71 8.73 2.17 5.56
C ALA A 71 8.63 2.20 7.10
N ILE A 72 8.01 1.19 7.69
CA ILE A 72 7.88 1.01 9.15
C ILE A 72 9.25 1.06 9.83
N LYS A 73 10.24 0.30 9.34
CA LYS A 73 11.62 0.34 9.87
C LYS A 73 12.22 1.75 9.85
N LYS A 74 11.99 2.52 8.78
CA LYS A 74 12.46 3.92 8.71
C LYS A 74 11.70 4.86 9.63
N ILE A 75 10.40 4.64 9.83
CA ILE A 75 9.57 5.41 10.76
C ILE A 75 10.01 5.15 12.19
N LEU A 76 10.28 3.90 12.56
CA LEU A 76 10.82 3.56 13.88
C LEU A 76 12.21 4.17 14.12
N ALA A 77 13.04 4.22 13.07
CA ALA A 77 14.39 4.79 13.17
C ALA A 77 14.44 6.32 13.20
N LYS A 78 13.54 7.00 12.48
CA LYS A 78 13.56 8.47 12.27
C LYS A 78 12.36 9.22 12.87
N GLY A 79 11.35 8.50 13.33
CA GLY A 79 10.07 9.04 13.78
C GLY A 79 9.09 9.38 12.65
N SER A 80 7.88 9.78 13.03
CA SER A 80 6.79 10.19 12.13
C SER A 80 7.15 11.37 11.23
N ALA A 81 8.13 12.21 11.64
CA ALA A 81 8.68 13.30 10.82
C ALA A 81 9.35 12.81 9.52
N TYR A 82 9.75 11.53 9.43
CA TYR A 82 10.23 10.95 8.19
C TYR A 82 9.11 10.79 7.15
N VAL A 83 7.92 10.36 7.59
CA VAL A 83 6.79 10.09 6.68
C VAL A 83 6.35 11.37 5.98
N THR A 84 6.21 12.46 6.75
CA THR A 84 5.82 13.77 6.21
C THR A 84 6.84 14.30 5.22
N LYS A 85 8.13 14.17 5.52
CA LYS A 85 9.23 14.56 4.61
C LYS A 85 9.24 13.72 3.33
N GLU A 86 9.06 12.41 3.44
CA GLU A 86 9.08 11.53 2.27
C GLU A 86 7.85 11.75 1.38
N ILE A 87 6.66 11.97 1.95
CA ILE A 87 5.46 12.35 1.19
C ILE A 87 5.72 13.64 0.41
N ALA A 88 6.22 14.70 1.07
CA ALA A 88 6.52 15.97 0.40
C ALA A 88 7.59 15.80 -0.72
N ARG A 89 8.59 14.94 -0.50
CA ARG A 89 9.60 14.62 -1.51
C ARG A 89 8.98 13.94 -2.73
N LEU A 90 8.09 12.95 -2.50
CA LEU A 90 7.41 12.23 -3.57
C LEU A 90 6.46 13.15 -4.34
N GLU A 91 5.77 14.08 -3.67
CA GLU A 91 4.93 15.09 -4.32
C GLU A 91 5.73 16.01 -5.24
N ASN A 92 6.91 16.45 -4.80
CA ASN A 92 7.79 17.25 -5.66
C ASN A 92 8.26 16.44 -6.87
N MET A 93 8.66 15.18 -6.69
CA MET A 93 9.03 14.31 -7.82
C MET A 93 7.87 14.00 -8.77
N LEU A 94 6.61 14.07 -8.30
CA LEU A 94 5.43 13.91 -9.16
C LEU A 94 5.19 15.15 -10.02
N LYS A 95 5.52 16.34 -9.50
CA LYS A 95 5.45 17.62 -10.22
C LYS A 95 6.58 17.78 -11.24
N ASP A 96 7.71 17.10 -11.05
CA ASP A 96 8.80 17.11 -12.02
C ASP A 96 8.39 16.44 -13.35
N ASP A 97 8.60 17.15 -14.46
CA ASP A 97 8.35 16.64 -15.81
C ASP A 97 9.47 15.72 -16.30
N ASN A 98 10.65 15.78 -15.66
CA ASN A 98 11.77 14.87 -15.92
C ASN A 98 11.54 13.43 -15.44
N VAL A 99 10.48 13.20 -14.68
CA VAL A 99 10.14 11.86 -14.17
C VAL A 99 9.26 11.13 -15.17
N THR A 100 9.71 9.98 -15.64
CA THR A 100 8.93 9.16 -16.58
C THR A 100 7.59 8.72 -15.95
N PRO A 101 6.53 8.54 -16.76
CA PRO A 101 5.21 8.14 -16.25
C PRO A 101 5.25 6.84 -15.44
N GLN A 102 6.13 5.88 -15.79
CA GLN A 102 6.29 4.66 -14.97
C GLN A 102 6.82 4.97 -13.56
N LYS A 103 7.77 5.91 -13.44
CA LYS A 103 8.32 6.33 -12.14
C LYS A 103 7.29 7.14 -11.35
N LYS A 104 6.52 8.01 -12.01
CA LYS A 104 5.40 8.74 -11.37
C LYS A 104 4.39 7.76 -10.76
N THR A 105 4.05 6.70 -11.48
CA THR A 105 3.21 5.61 -10.97
C THR A 105 3.78 4.97 -9.70
N LEU A 106 5.07 4.61 -9.69
CA LEU A 106 5.72 4.03 -8.51
C LEU A 106 5.76 5.01 -7.32
N PHE A 107 5.94 6.31 -7.57
CA PHE A 107 5.91 7.33 -6.53
C PHE A 107 4.51 7.53 -5.96
N LEU A 108 3.47 7.49 -6.79
CA LEU A 108 2.07 7.48 -6.34
C LEU A 108 1.77 6.27 -5.47
N LEU A 109 2.17 5.06 -5.88
CA LEU A 109 1.98 3.85 -5.07
C LEU A 109 2.66 3.98 -3.70
N ARG A 110 3.92 4.45 -3.67
CA ARG A 110 4.64 4.67 -2.40
C ARG A 110 4.00 5.76 -1.55
N LYS A 111 3.54 6.85 -2.16
CA LYS A 111 2.85 7.94 -1.46
C LYS A 111 1.56 7.40 -0.82
N ASN A 112 0.75 6.65 -1.56
CA ASN A 112 -0.48 6.05 -1.04
C ASN A 112 -0.21 5.17 0.18
N ILE A 113 0.85 4.35 0.15
CA ILE A 113 1.27 3.50 1.29
C ILE A 113 1.69 4.35 2.49
N LEU A 114 2.53 5.37 2.27
CA LEU A 114 3.01 6.25 3.34
C LEU A 114 1.90 7.09 3.96
N GLU A 115 0.92 7.52 3.17
CA GLU A 115 -0.26 8.24 3.67
C GLU A 115 -1.14 7.34 4.54
N ALA A 116 -1.30 6.06 4.19
CA ALA A 116 -2.00 5.09 5.04
C ALA A 116 -1.29 4.96 6.39
N LEU A 117 0.04 4.82 6.38
CA LEU A 117 0.85 4.77 7.61
C LEU A 117 0.81 6.08 8.43
N LYS A 118 0.58 7.23 7.78
CA LYS A 118 0.48 8.53 8.44
C LYS A 118 -0.90 8.78 9.05
N ALA A 119 -1.97 8.38 8.35
CA ALA A 119 -3.34 8.62 8.81
C ALA A 119 -3.67 7.87 10.11
N GLU A 120 -2.98 6.75 10.33
CA GLU A 120 -3.13 5.88 11.50
C GLU A 120 -2.12 6.20 12.63
N ALA A 121 -1.28 7.25 12.50
CA ALA A 121 -0.17 7.58 13.43
C ALA A 121 -0.31 8.93 14.12
#